data_AF-A0A6N3Z6T6-F1
#
_entry.id   AF-A0A6N3Z6T6-F1
#
_cell.length_a   1.000
_cell.length_b   1.000
_cell.length_c   1.000
_cell.angle_alpha   90.00
_cell.angle_beta   90.00
_cell.angle_gamma   90.00
#
_symmetry.space_group_name_H-M   'P 1'
#
loop_
_entity.id
_entity.type
_entity.pdbx_description
1 polymer ?
#
loop_
_entity_poly.entity_id
_entity_poly.type
_entity_poly.pdbx_seq_one_letter_code
_entity_poly.pdbx_strand_id
1 'polypeptide(L)'
;MEQQKIRYLVTQCCENNEHNGALGVVSETSNSPREDEQNLISKVEQCEKCHFHSIFFCDENVVEIKRKELTGKEKTYEQIVKSMYVFVLVGLLAISLLLSYIFPSILKSSEFSAFAAFSSLGLIAIASLLDPNTISQAKWANVVAFVFSFWGFLSLL
;
A
#
# COMPACT_ATOMS: atom_id res chain seq x y z
N MET A 1 24.22 -17.89 3.58
CA MET A 1 23.80 -16.48 3.69
C MET A 1 24.99 -15.72 4.26
N GLU A 2 25.59 -14.81 3.50
CA GLU A 2 26.60 -13.90 4.07
C GLU A 2 25.92 -13.01 5.10
N GLN A 3 26.47 -12.93 6.30
CA GLN A 3 26.01 -11.98 7.32
C GLN A 3 26.31 -10.57 6.83
N GLN A 4 25.26 -9.78 6.60
CA GLN A 4 25.39 -8.39 6.21
C GLN A 4 25.97 -7.62 7.41
N LYS A 5 27.21 -7.12 7.28
CA LYS A 5 27.87 -6.38 8.35
C LYS A 5 27.29 -4.97 8.44
N ILE A 6 26.58 -4.67 9.52
CA ILE A 6 25.88 -3.41 9.74
C ILE A 6 26.79 -2.47 10.53
N ARG A 7 26.97 -1.23 10.06
CA ARG A 7 27.72 -0.20 10.78
C ARG A 7 26.86 0.48 11.84
N TYR A 8 25.68 0.95 11.44
CA TYR A 8 24.70 1.56 12.34
C TYR A 8 23.30 1.57 11.72
N LEU A 9 22.31 1.68 12.61
CA LEU A 9 20.89 1.85 12.29
C LEU A 9 20.55 3.34 12.27
N VAL A 10 19.84 3.79 11.24
CA VAL A 10 19.30 5.15 11.17
C VAL A 10 17.87 5.13 11.67
N THR A 11 17.56 5.96 12.67
CA THR A 11 16.22 6.09 13.24
C THR A 11 15.73 7.53 13.14
N GLN A 12 14.41 7.68 13.07
CA GLN A 12 13.70 8.95 13.17
C GLN A 12 12.98 8.99 14.53
N CYS A 13 13.12 10.12 15.21
CA CYS A 13 12.44 10.42 16.47
C CYS A 13 11.72 11.76 16.34
N CYS A 14 10.50 11.83 16.82
CA CYS A 14 9.57 12.94 16.75
C CYS A 14 8.87 13.05 18.09
N GLU A 15 8.69 14.27 18.59
CA GLU A 15 8.02 14.51 19.88
C GLU A 15 6.61 13.90 19.97
N ASN A 16 5.88 13.87 18.84
CA ASN A 16 4.50 13.38 18.79
C ASN A 16 4.39 11.89 18.47
N ASN A 17 5.51 11.16 18.38
CA ASN A 17 5.61 9.73 18.02
C ASN A 17 5.10 9.32 16.62
N GLU A 18 4.41 10.20 15.87
CA GLU A 18 3.83 9.87 14.55
C GLU A 18 4.88 9.42 13.53
N HIS A 19 6.08 10.00 13.58
CA HIS A 19 7.18 9.69 12.65
C HIS A 19 8.28 8.83 13.28
N ASN A 20 8.04 8.24 14.45
CA ASN A 20 9.08 7.45 15.11
C ASN A 20 9.28 6.11 14.39
N GLY A 21 10.53 5.80 14.04
CA GLY A 21 10.80 4.53 13.38
C GLY A 21 12.25 4.31 13.01
N ALA A 22 12.56 3.08 12.61
CA ALA A 22 13.81 2.75 11.95
C ALA A 22 13.67 3.03 10.44
N LEU A 23 14.60 3.80 9.88
CA LEU A 23 14.61 4.13 8.45
C LEU A 23 15.34 3.08 7.62
N GLY A 24 16.39 2.49 8.20
CA GLY A 24 17.23 1.52 7.52
C GLY A 24 18.60 1.39 8.17
N VAL A 25 19.44 0.55 7.58
CA VAL A 25 20.81 0.26 8.04
C VAL A 25 21.83 0.76 7.05
N VAL A 26 22.97 1.24 7.54
CA VAL A 26 24.14 1.56 6.73
C VAL A 26 25.15 0.43 6.88
N SER A 27 25.61 -0.11 5.74
CA SER A 27 26.57 -1.22 5.72
C SER A 27 27.97 -0.78 6.15
N GLU A 28 28.72 -1.66 6.81
CA GLU A 28 30.15 -1.44 7.07
C GLU A 28 30.95 -1.28 5.77
N THR A 29 30.51 -1.95 4.71
CA THR A 29 31.15 -1.95 3.39
C THR A 29 30.83 -0.71 2.54
N SER A 30 29.99 0.20 3.03
CA SER A 30 29.68 1.42 2.28
C SER A 30 30.89 2.35 2.20
N ASN A 31 31.16 2.85 0.99
CA ASN A 31 32.20 3.84 0.73
C ASN A 31 31.73 5.27 1.05
N SER A 32 30.42 5.53 1.08
CA SER A 32 29.82 6.85 1.33
C SER A 32 28.70 6.77 2.37
N PRO A 33 29.00 6.37 3.62
CA PRO A 33 27.99 6.09 4.65
C PRO A 33 27.11 7.29 4.99
N ARG A 34 27.63 8.52 4.89
CA ARG A 34 26.85 9.75 5.08
C ARG A 34 25.83 10.00 3.98
N GLU A 35 26.16 9.62 2.75
CA GLU A 35 25.23 9.73 1.63
C GLU A 35 24.10 8.71 1.77
N ASP A 36 24.42 7.50 2.20
CA ASP A 36 23.43 6.47 2.51
C ASP A 36 22.45 6.92 3.62
N GLU A 37 22.95 7.55 4.68
CA GLU A 37 22.10 8.17 5.72
C GLU A 37 21.14 9.20 5.12
N GLN A 38 21.64 10.13 4.31
CA GLN A 38 20.81 11.17 3.69
C GLN A 38 19.80 10.58 2.70
N ASN A 39 20.17 9.50 2.00
CA ASN A 39 19.27 8.77 1.12
C ASN A 39 18.14 8.07 1.88
N LEU A 40 18.38 7.64 3.13
CA LEU A 40 17.33 7.09 3.99
C LEU A 40 16.42 8.19 4.54
N ILE A 41 17.01 9.31 4.98
CA ILE A 41 16.28 10.46 5.54
C ILE A 41 15.41 11.16 4.49
N SER A 42 15.90 11.34 3.26
CA SER A 42 15.18 12.03 2.19
C SER A 42 13.93 11.32 1.67
N LYS A 43 13.76 10.03 2.00
CA LYS A 43 12.64 9.20 1.53
C LYS A 43 11.47 9.15 2.50
N VAL A 44 11.58 9.77 3.67
CA VAL A 44 10.55 9.73 4.70
C VAL A 44 9.91 11.08 4.95
N GLU A 45 8.65 11.04 5.38
CA GLU A 45 7.95 12.23 5.83
C GLU A 45 8.56 12.72 7.15
N GLN A 46 8.63 14.04 7.31
CA GLN A 46 9.18 14.67 8.50
C GLN A 46 8.42 15.96 8.81
N CYS A 47 8.42 16.34 10.09
CA CYS A 47 7.98 17.64 10.56
C CYS A 47 9.14 18.37 11.24
N GLU A 48 8.93 19.64 11.61
CA GLU A 48 9.94 20.49 12.26
C GLU A 48 10.47 19.93 13.59
N LYS A 49 9.72 18.99 14.20
CA LYS A 49 10.05 18.34 15.47
C LYS A 49 10.75 16.98 15.29
N CYS A 50 11.09 16.60 14.07
CA CYS A 50 11.80 15.36 13.78
C CYS A 50 13.31 15.53 13.95
N HIS A 51 13.92 14.54 14.57
CA HIS A 51 15.36 14.38 14.73
C HIS A 51 15.77 12.99 14.23
N PHE A 52 16.94 12.92 13.61
CA PHE A 52 17.48 11.67 13.08
C PHE A 52 18.70 11.26 13.89
N HIS A 53 18.78 9.97 14.22
CA HIS A 53 19.87 9.41 15.00
C HIS A 53 20.51 8.26 14.23
N SER A 54 21.84 8.19 14.29
CA SER A 54 22.61 7.03 13.85
C SER A 54 23.08 6.27 15.08
N ILE A 55 22.53 5.08 15.29
CA ILE A 55 22.81 4.25 16.47
C ILE A 55 23.72 3.10 16.03
N PHE A 56 24.93 3.06 16.55
CA PHE A 56 25.87 1.97 16.28
C PHE A 56 25.28 0.63 16.69
N PHE A 57 25.34 -0.31 15.76
CA PHE A 57 24.75 -1.62 15.93
C PHE A 57 25.69 -2.47 16.79
N CYS A 58 25.17 -3.09 17.85
CA CYS A 58 25.91 -4.02 18.69
C CYS A 58 25.24 -5.39 18.57
N ASP A 59 25.90 -6.30 17.84
CA ASP A 59 25.38 -7.62 17.48
C ASP A 59 24.94 -8.44 18.71
N GLU A 60 25.59 -8.24 19.86
CA GLU A 60 25.35 -9.00 21.10
C GLU A 60 23.96 -8.76 21.72
N ASN A 61 23.29 -7.66 21.39
CA ASN A 61 22.00 -7.27 21.96
C ASN A 61 20.82 -7.43 20.99
N VAL A 62 21.03 -8.10 19.85
CA VAL A 62 20.03 -8.22 18.80
C VAL A 62 19.16 -9.44 19.06
N VAL A 63 17.87 -9.20 19.30
CA VAL A 63 16.86 -10.26 19.35
C VAL A 63 16.11 -10.28 18.02
N GLU A 64 16.17 -11.40 17.31
CA GLU A 64 15.33 -11.61 16.13
C GLU A 64 13.86 -11.72 16.58
N ILE A 65 13.06 -10.70 16.28
CA ILE A 65 11.62 -10.75 16.48
C ILE A 65 11.01 -11.33 15.20
N LYS A 66 10.60 -12.59 15.25
CA LYS A 66 9.87 -13.19 14.13
C LYS A 66 8.55 -12.46 13.95
N ARG A 67 8.25 -12.05 12.71
CA ARG A 67 6.93 -11.53 12.36
C ARG A 67 5.90 -12.54 12.84
N LYS A 68 4.96 -12.10 13.69
CA LYS A 68 3.85 -12.94 14.11
C LYS A 68 3.13 -13.41 12.85
N GLU A 69 3.08 -14.71 12.64
CA GLU A 69 2.30 -15.24 11.53
C GLU A 69 0.86 -14.75 11.68
N LEU A 70 0.27 -14.29 10.58
CA LEU A 70 -1.15 -13.96 10.54
C LEU A 70 -1.93 -15.13 11.14
N THR A 71 -2.76 -14.83 12.12
CA THR A 71 -3.58 -15.84 12.78
C THR A 71 -4.58 -16.41 11.77
N GLY A 72 -5.14 -17.60 12.03
CA GLY A 72 -6.05 -18.26 11.08
C GLY A 72 -7.20 -17.37 10.60
N LYS A 73 -7.72 -16.48 11.46
CA LYS A 73 -8.78 -15.51 11.09
C LYS A 73 -8.31 -14.44 10.09
N GLU A 74 -7.12 -13.91 10.29
CA GLU A 74 -6.55 -12.87 9.42
C GLU A 74 -6.17 -13.44 8.04
N LYS A 75 -5.60 -14.66 8.01
CA LYS A 75 -5.33 -15.38 6.76
C LYS A 75 -6.62 -15.64 5.97
N THR A 76 -7.69 -16.08 6.64
CA THR A 76 -9.00 -16.31 6.00
C THR A 76 -9.59 -15.01 5.45
N TYR A 77 -9.54 -13.92 6.22
CA TYR A 77 -10.03 -12.61 5.76
C TYR A 77 -9.27 -12.13 4.52
N GLU A 78 -7.94 -12.17 4.53
CA GLU A 78 -7.12 -11.80 3.38
C GLU A 78 -7.43 -12.65 2.14
N GLN A 79 -7.62 -13.96 2.32
CA GLN A 79 -8.03 -14.87 1.24
C GLN A 79 -9.42 -14.54 0.69
N ILE A 80 -10.40 -14.22 1.55
CA ILE A 80 -11.75 -13.81 1.13
C ILE A 80 -11.68 -12.54 0.30
N VAL A 81 -10.98 -11.51 0.78
CA VAL A 81 -10.90 -10.22 0.07
C VAL A 81 -10.15 -10.39 -1.27
N LYS A 82 -9.08 -11.19 -1.32
CA LYS A 82 -8.38 -11.53 -2.57
C LYS A 82 -9.27 -12.27 -3.55
N SER A 83 -10.02 -13.26 -3.07
CA SER A 83 -10.95 -14.04 -3.90
C SER A 83 -12.07 -13.17 -4.45
N MET A 84 -12.59 -12.25 -3.62
CA MET A 84 -13.60 -11.27 -4.02
C MET A 84 -13.06 -10.32 -5.09
N TYR A 85 -11.83 -9.83 -4.95
CA TYR A 85 -11.18 -8.99 -5.97
C TYR A 85 -11.08 -9.70 -7.32
N VAL A 86 -10.59 -10.95 -7.33
CA VAL A 86 -10.49 -11.76 -8.56
C VAL A 86 -11.88 -12.00 -9.16
N PHE A 87 -12.87 -12.34 -8.34
CA PHE A 87 -14.23 -12.59 -8.80
C PHE A 87 -14.85 -11.34 -9.43
N VAL A 88 -14.68 -10.17 -8.80
CA VAL A 88 -15.16 -8.88 -9.34
C VAL A 88 -14.47 -8.55 -10.66
N LEU A 89 -13.15 -8.71 -10.73
CA LEU A 89 -12.39 -8.45 -11.97
C LEU A 89 -12.85 -9.35 -13.12
N VAL A 90 -12.99 -10.66 -12.88
CA VAL A 90 -13.47 -11.62 -13.87
C VAL A 90 -14.91 -11.31 -14.28
N GLY A 91 -15.77 -10.96 -13.33
CA GLY A 91 -17.15 -10.56 -13.60
C GLY A 91 -17.24 -9.33 -14.50
N LEU A 92 -16.46 -8.28 -14.22
CA LEU A 92 -16.41 -7.06 -15.03
C LEU A 92 -15.92 -7.35 -16.45
N LEU A 93 -14.90 -8.20 -16.60
CA LEU A 93 -14.40 -8.62 -17.91
C LEU A 93 -15.46 -9.42 -18.69
N ALA A 94 -16.14 -10.36 -18.01
CA ALA A 94 -17.19 -11.16 -18.63
C ALA A 94 -18.37 -10.30 -19.09
N ILE A 95 -18.81 -9.33 -18.28
CA ILE A 95 -19.87 -8.37 -18.64
C ILE A 95 -19.43 -7.53 -19.84
N SER A 96 -18.18 -7.03 -19.84
CA SER A 96 -17.65 -6.22 -20.94
C SER A 96 -17.57 -7.01 -22.25
N LEU A 97 -17.13 -8.28 -22.20
CA LEU A 97 -17.10 -9.18 -23.35
C LEU A 97 -18.50 -9.50 -23.87
N LEU A 98 -19.45 -9.76 -22.98
CA LEU A 98 -20.84 -10.04 -23.34
C LEU A 98 -21.48 -8.82 -24.04
N LEU A 99 -21.29 -7.63 -23.47
CA LEU A 99 -21.76 -6.38 -24.06
C LEU A 99 -21.12 -6.12 -25.43
N SER A 100 -19.83 -6.38 -25.58
CA SER A 100 -19.14 -6.30 -26.87
C SER A 100 -19.73 -7.24 -27.92
N TYR A 101 -20.20 -8.42 -27.51
CA TYR A 101 -20.75 -9.42 -28.42
C TYR A 101 -22.19 -9.10 -28.83
N ILE A 102 -23.04 -8.71 -27.88
CA ILE A 102 -24.47 -8.46 -28.13
C ILE A 102 -24.69 -7.05 -28.70
N PHE A 103 -23.98 -6.05 -28.20
CA PHE A 103 -24.14 -4.64 -28.56
C PHE A 103 -22.78 -3.97 -28.81
N PRO A 104 -22.09 -4.29 -29.91
CA PRO A 104 -20.72 -3.82 -30.14
C PRO A 104 -20.56 -2.29 -30.15
N SER A 105 -21.61 -1.53 -30.47
CA SER A 105 -21.61 -0.06 -30.40
C SER A 105 -21.59 0.47 -28.96
N ILE A 106 -22.03 -0.32 -27.97
CA ILE A 106 -22.14 0.13 -26.57
C ILE A 106 -20.77 0.41 -25.96
N LEU A 107 -19.71 -0.25 -26.43
CA LEU A 107 -18.34 0.02 -25.96
C LEU A 107 -17.86 1.45 -26.26
N LYS A 108 -18.47 2.11 -27.25
CA LYS A 108 -18.17 3.50 -27.61
C LYS A 108 -19.11 4.51 -26.95
N SER A 109 -20.06 4.03 -26.15
CA SER A 109 -21.06 4.88 -25.49
C SER A 109 -20.45 5.61 -24.29
N SER A 110 -21.05 6.76 -23.96
CA SER A 110 -20.76 7.51 -22.73
C SER A 110 -21.06 6.69 -21.48
N GLU A 111 -22.09 5.86 -21.55
CA GLU A 111 -22.62 5.02 -20.48
C GLU A 111 -21.61 3.92 -20.13
N PHE A 112 -21.02 3.27 -21.14
CA PHE A 112 -19.95 2.30 -20.92
C PHE A 112 -18.67 2.96 -20.38
N SER A 113 -18.36 4.18 -20.84
CA SER A 113 -17.23 4.95 -20.31
C SER A 113 -17.43 5.30 -18.83
N ALA A 114 -18.64 5.69 -18.44
CA ALA A 114 -19.00 5.96 -17.04
C ALA A 114 -18.95 4.67 -16.20
N PHE A 115 -19.46 3.55 -16.73
CA PHE A 115 -19.38 2.23 -16.09
C PHE A 115 -17.93 1.80 -15.87
N ALA A 116 -17.05 1.96 -16.86
CA ALA A 116 -15.63 1.60 -16.76
C ALA A 116 -14.90 2.47 -15.74
N ALA A 117 -15.14 3.78 -15.74
CA ALA A 117 -14.58 4.71 -14.76
C ALA A 117 -15.02 4.34 -13.33
N PHE A 118 -16.30 4.09 -13.12
CA PHE A 118 -16.82 3.66 -11.82
C PHE A 118 -16.20 2.32 -11.36
N SER A 119 -16.15 1.33 -12.26
CA SER A 119 -15.58 0.01 -11.98
C SER A 119 -14.10 0.10 -11.59
N SER A 120 -13.33 1.00 -12.23
CA SER A 120 -11.92 1.22 -11.90
C SER A 120 -11.72 1.76 -10.47
N LEU A 121 -12.57 2.67 -10.02
CA LEU A 121 -12.54 3.20 -8.65
C LEU A 121 -12.89 2.12 -7.62
N GLY A 122 -13.81 1.21 -7.96
CA GLY A 122 -14.11 0.04 -7.13
C GLY A 122 -12.92 -0.89 -6.98
N LEU A 123 -12.19 -1.16 -8.06
CA LEU A 123 -10.97 -1.98 -8.02
C LEU A 123 -9.87 -1.31 -7.17
N ILE A 124 -9.71 0.01 -7.27
CA ILE A 124 -8.75 0.78 -6.45
C ILE A 124 -9.13 0.68 -4.96
N ALA A 125 -10.41 0.83 -4.62
CA ALA A 125 -10.87 0.70 -3.24
C ALA A 125 -10.57 -0.70 -2.66
N ILE A 126 -10.89 -1.77 -3.39
CA ILE A 126 -10.60 -3.14 -2.96
C ILE A 126 -9.09 -3.39 -2.86
N ALA A 127 -8.30 -2.92 -3.82
CA ALA A 127 -6.84 -3.05 -3.80
C ALA A 127 -6.22 -2.35 -2.59
N SER A 128 -6.72 -1.16 -2.23
CA SER A 128 -6.24 -0.42 -1.05
C SER A 128 -6.59 -1.11 0.27
N LEU A 129 -7.71 -1.84 0.33
CA LEU A 129 -8.06 -2.66 1.51
C LEU A 129 -7.12 -3.85 1.67
N LEU A 130 -6.68 -4.43 0.55
CA LEU A 130 -5.76 -5.57 0.49
C LEU A 130 -4.30 -5.20 0.79
N ASP A 131 -3.90 -3.96 0.55
CA ASP A 131 -2.53 -3.53 0.80
C ASP A 131 -2.30 -3.29 2.31
N PRO A 132 -1.40 -4.06 2.96
CA PRO A 132 -1.04 -3.84 4.35
C PRO A 132 -0.27 -2.53 4.57
N ASN A 133 0.36 -1.96 3.54
CA ASN A 133 1.15 -0.73 3.65
C ASN A 133 0.31 0.53 3.47
N THR A 134 -0.91 0.42 2.94
CA THR A 134 -1.80 1.57 2.81
C THR A 134 -2.28 2.02 4.19
N ILE A 135 -2.12 3.32 4.49
CA ILE A 135 -2.58 3.92 5.74
C ILE A 135 -4.12 3.86 5.87
N SER A 136 -4.64 3.75 7.09
CA SER A 136 -6.08 3.61 7.36
C SER A 136 -6.93 4.73 6.74
N GLN A 137 -6.43 5.97 6.76
CA GLN A 137 -7.12 7.12 6.16
C GLN A 137 -7.30 6.97 4.64
N ALA A 138 -6.26 6.50 3.94
CA ALA A 138 -6.31 6.27 2.50
C ALA A 138 -7.30 5.15 2.13
N LYS A 139 -7.39 4.09 2.95
CA LYS A 139 -8.41 3.03 2.77
C LYS A 139 -9.82 3.61 2.81
N TRP A 140 -10.12 4.42 3.82
CA TRP A 140 -11.44 5.07 3.94
C TRP A 140 -11.71 6.07 2.83
N ALA A 141 -10.73 6.88 2.44
CA ALA A 141 -10.86 7.82 1.33
C ALA A 141 -11.25 7.11 0.03
N ASN A 142 -10.62 5.98 -0.29
CA ASN A 142 -10.94 5.20 -1.49
C ASN A 142 -12.34 4.57 -1.42
N VAL A 143 -12.75 4.05 -0.25
CA VAL A 143 -14.11 3.52 -0.06
C VAL A 143 -15.16 4.63 -0.24
N VAL A 144 -14.94 5.80 0.36
CA VAL A 144 -15.85 6.95 0.23
C VAL A 144 -15.91 7.45 -1.22
N ALA A 145 -14.76 7.55 -1.90
CA ALA A 145 -14.69 7.92 -3.31
C ALA A 145 -15.46 6.92 -4.19
N PHE A 146 -15.36 5.62 -3.90
CA PHE A 146 -16.14 4.59 -4.59
C PHE A 146 -17.65 4.77 -4.37
N VAL A 147 -18.10 5.01 -3.13
CA VAL A 147 -19.53 5.23 -2.82
C VAL A 147 -20.08 6.46 -3.54
N PHE A 148 -19.37 7.59 -3.51
CA PHE A 148 -19.80 8.79 -4.24
C PHE A 148 -19.83 8.57 -5.75
N SER A 149 -18.85 7.84 -6.28
CA SER A 149 -18.81 7.52 -7.71
C SER A 149 -19.94 6.58 -8.12
N PHE A 150 -20.33 5.64 -7.24
CA PHE A 150 -21.48 4.77 -7.47
C PHE A 150 -22.78 5.57 -7.52
N TRP A 151 -22.96 6.48 -6.55
CA TRP A 151 -24.11 7.36 -6.51
C TRP A 151 -24.18 8.25 -7.76
N GLY A 152 -23.05 8.83 -8.16
CA GLY A 152 -22.94 9.62 -9.39
C GLY A 152 -23.31 8.81 -10.63
N PHE A 153 -22.82 7.58 -10.76
CA PHE A 153 -23.20 6.69 -11.85
C PHE A 153 -24.70 6.37 -11.87
N LEU A 154 -25.31 6.08 -10.73
CA LEU A 154 -26.76 5.84 -10.63
C LEU A 154 -27.58 7.07 -11.01
N SER A 155 -27.09 8.28 -10.73
CA SER A 155 -27.80 9.52 -11.11
C SER A 155 -27.72 9.85 -12.61
N LEU A 156 -26.86 9.17 -13.36
CA LEU A 156 -26.69 9.32 -14.81
C LEU A 156 -27.48 8.28 -15.63
N LEU A 157 -28.05 7.25 -14.97
CA LEU A 157 -28.93 6.23 -15.54
C LEU A 157 -30.40 6.64 -15.44
#